data_AF-A0A1K1R2I8-F1
#
_entry.id   AF-A0A1K1R2I8-F1
#
_cell.length_a   1.000
_cell.length_b   1.000
_cell.length_c   1.000
_cell.angle_alpha   90.00
_cell.angle_beta   90.00
_cell.angle_gamma   90.00
#
_symmetry.space_group_name_H-M   'P 1'
#
loop_
_entity.id
_entity.type
_entity.pdbx_description
1 polymer ?
#
loop_
_entity_poly.entity_id
_entity_poly.type
_entity_poly.pdbx_seq_one_letter_code
_entity_poly.pdbx_strand_id
1 'polypeptide(L)'
;MWLVECPSFWDQGLVRPLVTESGAVVLRCDSCFAVWPTLADFEEMEWVEPDEPDWLVGAGVHVRPGTVRWASRSDVEAAGLGSLKWRALP
;
A
#
# COMPACT_ATOMS: atom_id res chain seq x y z
N MET A 1 -6.57 -5.01 -8.46
CA MET A 1 -7.26 -5.90 -7.50
C MET A 1 -7.17 -5.19 -6.15
N TRP A 2 -8.29 -4.93 -5.49
CA TRP A 2 -8.44 -3.91 -4.46
C TRP A 2 -8.59 -4.56 -3.09
N LEU A 3 -7.89 -4.06 -2.07
CA LEU A 3 -7.86 -4.72 -0.76
C LEU A 3 -9.00 -4.24 0.14
N VAL A 4 -9.22 -2.93 0.30
CA VAL A 4 -10.24 -2.36 1.20
C VAL A 4 -10.44 -0.86 0.92
N GLU A 5 -11.54 -0.28 1.42
CA GLU A 5 -11.72 1.19 1.46
C GLU A 5 -10.63 1.81 2.36
N CYS A 6 -10.15 2.98 1.98
CA CYS A 6 -9.20 3.74 2.78
C CYS A 6 -9.80 4.04 4.16
N PRO A 7 -9.15 3.66 5.26
CA PRO A 7 -9.64 3.95 6.60
C PRO A 7 -9.49 5.44 6.97
N SER A 8 -8.78 6.24 6.14
CA SER A 8 -8.59 7.66 6.38
C SER A 8 -9.92 8.41 6.28
N PHE A 9 -10.21 9.25 7.29
CA PHE A 9 -11.47 9.98 7.45
C PHE A 9 -11.82 10.95 6.32
N TRP A 10 -10.86 11.25 5.45
CA TRP A 10 -10.93 12.38 4.52
C TRP A 10 -11.20 11.99 3.07
N ASP A 11 -11.17 10.69 2.73
CA ASP A 11 -11.21 10.29 1.32
C ASP A 11 -11.83 8.91 1.07
N GLN A 12 -12.56 8.78 -0.04
CA GLN A 12 -13.20 7.53 -0.49
C GLN A 12 -12.28 6.72 -1.43
N GLY A 13 -10.98 6.76 -1.17
CA GLY A 13 -9.99 6.02 -1.94
C GLY A 13 -10.03 4.52 -1.65
N LEU A 14 -9.42 3.76 -2.55
CA LEU A 14 -9.23 2.33 -2.39
C LEU A 14 -7.75 2.02 -2.13
N VAL A 15 -7.52 1.14 -1.17
CA VAL A 15 -6.17 0.73 -0.79
C VAL A 15 -5.70 -0.38 -1.72
N ARG A 16 -4.51 -0.20 -2.27
CA ARG A 16 -3.88 -1.10 -3.22
C ARG A 16 -2.48 -1.50 -2.76
N PRO A 17 -2.10 -2.77 -2.94
CA PRO A 17 -0.75 -3.22 -2.64
C PRO A 17 0.19 -2.85 -3.78
N LEU A 18 1.38 -2.36 -3.44
CA LEU A 18 2.39 -1.88 -4.36
C LEU A 18 3.73 -2.52 -4.01
N VAL A 19 4.42 -3.06 -5.02
CA VAL A 19 5.77 -3.60 -4.88
C VAL A 19 6.76 -2.46 -5.08
N THR A 20 7.64 -2.26 -4.10
CA THR A 20 8.69 -1.23 -4.12
C THR A 20 9.95 -1.73 -4.84
N GLU A 21 10.92 -0.83 -5.07
CA GLU A 21 12.20 -1.18 -5.70
C GLU A 21 12.97 -2.26 -4.93
N SER A 22 12.87 -2.26 -3.60
CA SER A 22 13.51 -3.28 -2.74
C SER A 22 12.78 -4.63 -2.74
N GLY A 23 11.66 -4.74 -3.46
CA GLY A 23 10.80 -5.92 -3.46
C GLY A 23 9.84 -6.00 -2.26
N ALA A 24 9.81 -4.98 -1.40
CA ALA A 24 8.82 -4.91 -0.32
C ALA A 24 7.43 -4.64 -0.88
N VAL A 25 6.39 -5.15 -0.21
CA VAL A 25 5.00 -4.85 -0.55
C VAL A 25 4.44 -3.91 0.49
N VAL A 26 3.99 -2.74 0.05
CA VAL A 26 3.36 -1.71 0.90
C VAL A 26 1.93 -1.48 0.45
N LEU A 27 1.09 -0.95 1.33
CA LEU A 27 -0.29 -0.58 1.02
C LEU A 27 -0.35 0.92 0.74
N ARG A 28 -0.96 1.32 -0.37
CA ARG A 28 -1.11 2.72 -0.76
C ARG A 28 -2.56 3.01 -1.10
N CYS A 29 -3.09 4.12 -0.60
CA CYS A 29 -4.35 4.66 -1.12
C CYS A 29 -4.17 5.16 -2.56
N ASP A 30 -5.16 4.96 -3.42
CA ASP A 30 -5.13 5.48 -4.79
C ASP A 30 -5.64 6.92 -4.93
N SER A 31 -6.31 7.44 -3.89
CA SER A 31 -6.91 8.78 -3.86
C SER A 31 -6.15 9.76 -2.97
N CYS A 32 -5.60 9.29 -1.83
CA CYS A 32 -4.81 10.12 -0.92
C CYS A 32 -3.33 9.70 -0.88
N PHE A 33 -2.49 10.51 -0.25
CA PHE A 33 -1.05 10.27 -0.11
C PHE A 33 -0.71 9.27 1.00
N ALA A 34 -1.70 8.62 1.63
CA ALA A 34 -1.48 7.69 2.73
C ALA A 34 -0.87 6.37 2.28
N VAL A 35 0.12 5.93 3.05
CA VAL A 35 0.89 4.71 2.82
C VAL A 35 1.06 3.97 4.13
N TRP A 36 0.83 2.66 4.09
CA TRP A 36 1.11 1.77 5.21
C TRP A 36 2.22 0.79 4.84
N PRO A 37 3.38 0.86 5.51
CA PRO A 37 4.52 -0.02 5.24
C PRO A 37 4.21 -1.50 5.51
N THR A 38 3.41 -1.78 6.53
CA THR A 38 3.03 -3.13 6.95
C THR A 38 1.53 -3.29 7.17
N LEU A 39 1.07 -4.53 7.40
CA LEU A 39 -0.32 -4.79 7.79
C LEU A 39 -0.67 -4.21 9.15
N ALA A 40 0.26 -4.30 10.11
CA ALA A 40 0.03 -3.81 11.46
C ALA A 40 -0.23 -2.29 11.42
N ASP A 41 0.61 -1.56 10.68
CA ASP A 41 0.43 -0.12 10.44
C ASP A 41 -0.96 0.17 9.85
N PHE A 42 -1.43 -0.67 8.93
CA PHE A 42 -2.75 -0.54 8.33
C PHE A 42 -3.90 -0.77 9.32
N GLU A 43 -3.78 -1.80 10.18
CA GLU A 43 -4.77 -2.14 11.20
C GLU A 43 -4.82 -1.10 12.33
N GLU A 44 -3.67 -0.53 12.68
CA GLU A 44 -3.52 0.50 13.72
C GLU A 44 -3.79 1.92 13.19
N MET A 45 -4.03 2.06 11.88
CA MET A 45 -4.19 3.35 11.19
C MET A 45 -2.96 4.27 11.34
N GLU A 46 -1.75 3.70 11.36
CA GLU A 46 -0.49 4.43 11.37
C GLU A 46 0.05 4.57 9.94
N TRP A 47 -0.31 5.65 9.24
CA TRP A 47 0.19 5.90 7.88
C TRP A 47 1.36 6.89 7.85
N VAL A 48 2.13 6.82 6.77
CA VAL A 48 3.04 7.90 6.37
C VAL A 48 2.47 8.65 5.16
N GLU A 49 2.78 9.92 5.06
CA GLU A 49 2.45 10.79 3.93
C GLU A 49 3.76 11.26 3.30
N PRO A 50 4.29 10.54 2.31
CA PRO A 50 5.60 10.85 1.82
C PRO A 50 5.56 11.79 0.62
N ASP A 51 6.51 12.72 0.57
CA ASP A 51 6.64 13.72 -0.48
C ASP A 51 7.16 13.09 -1.80
N GLU A 52 6.56 13.49 -2.92
CA GLU A 52 7.07 13.19 -4.27
C GLU A 52 8.42 13.91 -4.53
N PRO A 53 9.33 13.42 -5.41
CA PRO A 53 9.16 12.34 -6.40
C PRO A 53 9.65 10.96 -5.94
N ASP A 54 10.56 10.88 -4.95
CA ASP A 54 11.05 9.64 -4.37
C ASP A 54 10.57 9.56 -2.92
N TRP A 55 9.62 8.66 -2.63
CA TRP A 55 9.00 8.60 -1.32
C TRP A 55 9.67 7.55 -0.42
N LEU A 56 10.15 7.97 0.75
CA LEU A 56 10.55 7.08 1.84
C LEU A 56 9.28 6.61 2.55
N VAL A 57 8.99 5.32 2.46
CA VAL A 57 7.82 4.70 3.09
C VAL A 57 8.08 4.38 4.57
N GLY A 58 9.35 4.24 4.98
CA GLY A 58 9.75 3.84 6.33
C GLY A 58 10.67 2.62 6.31
N ALA A 59 11.38 2.35 7.41
CA ALA A 59 12.31 1.21 7.54
C ALA A 59 13.34 1.05 6.37
N GLY A 60 13.75 2.17 5.76
CA GLY A 60 14.68 2.16 4.61
C GLY A 60 14.05 1.71 3.28
N VAL A 61 12.73 1.63 3.20
CA VAL A 61 12.00 1.35 1.95
C VAL A 61 11.75 2.64 1.19
N HIS A 62 12.26 2.69 -0.05
CA HIS A 62 12.07 3.81 -0.96
C HIS A 62 11.21 3.40 -2.15
N VAL A 63 10.40 4.33 -2.61
CA VAL A 63 9.60 4.18 -3.81
C VAL A 63 9.97 5.26 -4.80
N ARG A 64 10.36 4.87 -6.02
CA ARG A 64 10.68 5.80 -7.10
C ARG A 64 9.63 5.74 -8.22
N PRO A 65 9.42 6.83 -8.97
CA PRO A 65 8.51 6.83 -10.11
C PRO A 65 8.99 5.84 -11.17
N GLY A 66 8.09 4.98 -11.66
CA GLY A 66 8.39 3.99 -12.71
C GLY A 66 9.12 2.73 -12.23
N THR A 67 9.51 2.63 -10.96
CA THR A 67 10.09 1.40 -10.37
C THR A 67 9.07 0.57 -9.59
N VAL A 68 7.80 0.97 -9.64
CA VAL A 68 6.70 0.33 -8.93
C VAL A 68 5.78 -0.43 -9.86
N ARG A 69 5.32 -1.59 -9.39
CA ARG A 69 4.21 -2.31 -10.02
C ARG A 69 3.15 -2.64 -8.98
N TRP A 70 1.90 -2.72 -9.42
CA TRP A 70 0.84 -3.26 -8.58
C TRP A 70 1.16 -4.71 -8.21
N ALA A 71 0.99 -5.03 -6.93
CA ALA A 71 1.25 -6.38 -6.44
C ALA A 71 0.19 -7.36 -6.98
N SER A 72 0.64 -8.56 -7.33
CA SER A 72 -0.22 -9.70 -7.63
C SER A 72 -0.71 -10.36 -6.34
N ARG A 73 -1.64 -11.31 -6.45
CA ARG A 73 -2.13 -12.08 -5.29
C ARG A 73 -1.01 -12.84 -4.59
N SER A 74 -0.12 -13.45 -5.36
CA SER A 74 1.03 -14.20 -4.85
C SER A 74 2.04 -13.30 -4.14
N ASP A 75 2.25 -12.06 -4.61
CA ASP A 75 3.12 -11.10 -3.92
C ASP A 75 2.55 -10.73 -2.54
N VAL A 76 1.23 -10.52 -2.46
CA VAL A 76 0.54 -10.19 -1.19
C VAL A 76 0.56 -11.36 -0.21
N GLU A 77 0.37 -12.59 -0.69
CA GLU A 77 0.49 -13.79 0.14
C GLU A 77 1.92 -13.97 0.67
N ALA A 78 2.94 -13.80 -0.18
CA ALA A 78 4.34 -13.89 0.21
C ALA A 78 4.74 -12.81 1.23
N ALA A 79 4.11 -11.63 1.16
CA ALA A 79 4.30 -10.54 2.12
C ALA A 79 3.55 -10.74 3.46
N GLY A 80 2.85 -11.87 3.65
CA GLY A 80 2.08 -12.14 4.87
C GLY A 80 0.76 -11.34 4.95
N LEU A 81 0.38 -10.66 3.87
CA LEU A 81 -0.83 -9.83 3.77
C LEU A 81 -2.05 -10.62 3.25
N GLY A 82 -1.94 -11.96 3.17
CA GLY A 82 -2.95 -12.83 2.55
C GLY A 82 -4.30 -12.88 3.28
N SER A 83 -4.39 -12.39 4.51
CA SER A 83 -5.63 -12.29 5.29
C SER A 83 -6.55 -11.15 4.82
N LEU A 84 -6.05 -10.20 4.02
CA LEU A 84 -6.82 -9.07 3.53
C LEU A 84 -7.92 -9.51 2.54
N LYS A 85 -9.15 -9.01 2.76
CA LYS A 85 -10.32 -9.36 1.96
C LYS A 85 -10.39 -8.59 0.64
N TRP A 86 -9.90 -9.19 -0.43
CA TRP A 86 -9.99 -8.62 -1.78
C TRP A 86 -11.44 -8.36 -2.23
N ARG A 87 -11.75 -7.13 -2.63
CA ARG A 87 -13.00 -6.78 -3.33
C ARG A 87 -12.83 -6.96 -4.84
N ALA A 88 -13.76 -7.69 -5.46
CA ALA A 88 -13.97 -7.60 -6.90
C ALA A 88 -14.72 -6.27 -7.18
N LEU A 89 -14.20 -5.44 -8.08
CA LEU A 89 -15.01 -4.35 -8.62
C LEU A 89 -16.11 -4.96 -9.52
N PRO A 90 -17.28 -4.30 -9.63
CA PRO A 90 -18.29 -4.65 -10.63
C PRO A 90 -17.75 -4.57 -12.06
#